data_AF-O77257-F1
#
_entry.id   AF-O77257-F1
#
_cell.length_a   1.000
_cell.length_b   1.000
_cell.length_c   1.000
_cell.angle_alpha   90.00
_cell.angle_beta   90.00
_cell.angle_gamma   90.00
#
_symmetry.space_group_name_H-M   'P 1'
#
loop_
_entity.id
_entity.type
_entity.pdbx_description
1 polymer ?
#
loop_
_entity_poly.entity_id
_entity_poly.type
_entity_poly.pdbx_seq_one_letter_code
_entity_poly.pdbx_strand_id
1 'polypeptide(L)'
;MRLLITLFAIFALFNCSLANTATNVGEFLIGFAQGVEITLNSNSQACLSGVTSTFDEFQTAFQLIDSGFKSKSINQVKTGITDLGLAIQQVPVDYDACGITQFVEEIEEIASKLSSGVDGIVDVILKEAVEIWEHKNDLSADFKTAIADWKSSNYNGSGVAVGSIIGDLIQGAK
;
A
#
# COMPACT_ATOMS: atom_id res chain seq x y z
N MET A 1 51.94 14.40 1.38
CA MET A 1 51.24 14.12 2.66
C MET A 1 50.30 15.26 3.09
N ARG A 2 49.62 15.95 2.16
CA ARG A 2 48.51 16.88 2.48
C ARG A 2 47.20 16.52 1.76
N LEU A 3 47.28 15.64 0.76
CA LEU A 3 46.14 15.21 -0.07
C LEU A 3 45.31 14.07 0.56
N LEU A 4 45.85 13.35 1.55
CA LEU A 4 45.20 12.17 2.14
C LEU A 4 44.23 12.50 3.28
N ILE A 5 44.37 13.66 3.92
CA ILE A 5 43.51 14.05 5.05
C ILE A 5 42.12 14.49 4.56
N THR A 6 42.03 15.05 3.35
CA THR A 6 40.76 15.46 2.74
C THR A 6 39.85 14.31 2.31
N LEU A 7 40.37 13.09 2.18
CA LEU A 7 39.55 11.93 1.77
C LEU A 7 38.69 11.38 2.92
N PHE A 8 39.13 11.53 4.18
CA PHE A 8 38.43 10.96 5.33
C PHE A 8 37.18 11.75 5.75
N ALA A 9 37.04 13.01 5.34
CA ALA A 9 35.89 13.85 5.70
C ALA A 9 34.65 13.59 4.83
N ILE A 10 34.80 12.98 3.64
CA ILE A 10 33.66 12.76 2.72
C ILE A 10 32.84 11.52 3.12
N PHE A 11 33.41 10.59 3.89
CA PHE A 11 32.70 9.35 4.27
C PHE A 11 31.67 9.51 5.41
N ALA A 12 31.61 10.65 6.09
CA ALA A 12 30.70 10.84 7.23
C ALA A 12 29.35 11.50 6.87
N LEU A 13 29.15 11.98 5.63
CA LEU A 13 27.91 12.67 5.24
C LEU A 13 26.90 11.81 4.46
N PHE A 14 27.13 10.51 4.29
CA PHE A 14 26.21 9.62 3.57
C PHE A 14 25.26 8.79 4.45
N ASN A 15 25.16 9.07 5.76
CA ASN A 15 24.23 8.38 6.65
C ASN A 15 22.99 9.22 7.05
N CYS A 16 22.62 10.24 6.28
CA CYS A 16 21.43 11.04 6.55
C CYS A 16 20.35 10.81 5.48
N SER A 17 19.61 9.70 5.61
CA SER A 17 18.21 9.53 5.12
C SER A 17 17.63 8.12 5.22
N LEU A 18 18.41 7.06 5.48
CA LEU A 18 17.89 5.67 5.54
C LEU A 18 16.89 5.41 6.68
N ALA A 19 16.94 6.17 7.77
CA ALA A 19 16.07 5.96 8.93
C ALA A 19 14.58 6.31 8.67
N ASN A 20 14.29 7.24 7.76
CA ASN A 20 12.92 7.70 7.53
C ASN A 20 12.09 6.76 6.65
N THR A 21 12.70 6.00 5.74
CA THR A 21 11.94 5.12 4.84
C THR A 21 11.43 3.87 5.56
N ALA A 22 12.24 3.31 6.48
CA ALA A 22 11.91 2.10 7.22
C ALA A 22 10.66 2.28 8.13
N THR A 23 10.57 3.41 8.85
CA THR A 23 9.45 3.67 9.76
C THR A 23 8.13 3.83 9.02
N ASN A 24 8.16 4.44 7.82
CA ASN A 24 6.96 4.68 7.03
C ASN A 24 6.33 3.36 6.57
N VAL A 25 7.16 2.37 6.23
CA VAL A 25 6.68 1.07 5.74
C VAL A 25 6.05 0.24 6.83
N GLY A 26 6.71 0.17 7.99
CA GLY A 26 6.15 -0.50 9.15
C GLY A 26 4.81 0.09 9.59
N GLU A 27 4.67 1.41 9.60
CA GLU A 27 3.42 2.09 9.97
C GLU A 27 2.25 1.71 9.06
N PHE A 28 2.47 1.72 7.75
CA PHE A 28 1.48 1.30 6.76
C PHE A 28 1.14 -0.17 6.88
N LEU A 29 2.12 -1.07 7.02
CA LEU A 29 1.85 -2.51 7.18
C LEU A 29 1.06 -2.80 8.47
N ILE A 30 1.36 -2.09 9.56
CA ILE A 30 0.56 -2.18 10.79
C ILE A 30 -0.87 -1.67 10.56
N GLY A 31 -1.02 -0.56 9.83
CA GLY A 31 -2.33 -0.04 9.44
C GLY A 31 -3.10 -1.02 8.56
N PHE A 32 -2.44 -1.63 7.57
CA PHE A 32 -3.01 -2.62 6.68
C PHE A 32 -3.55 -3.82 7.46
N ALA A 33 -2.77 -4.33 8.42
CA ALA A 33 -3.23 -5.39 9.31
C ALA A 33 -4.50 -4.98 10.07
N GLN A 34 -4.57 -3.75 10.59
CA GLN A 34 -5.78 -3.25 11.27
C GLN A 34 -6.98 -3.17 10.32
N GLY A 35 -6.79 -2.68 9.09
CA GLY A 35 -7.85 -2.59 8.09
C GLY A 35 -8.40 -3.96 7.65
N VAL A 36 -7.55 -4.98 7.56
CA VAL A 36 -7.96 -6.37 7.28
C VAL A 36 -8.43 -7.10 8.55
N GLU A 37 -8.46 -6.44 9.71
CA GLU A 37 -8.81 -7.01 11.01
C GLU A 37 -7.86 -8.15 11.49
N ILE A 38 -6.59 -8.10 11.09
CA ILE A 38 -5.53 -8.97 11.60
C ILE A 38 -5.06 -8.44 12.96
N THR A 39 -5.16 -9.28 13.99
CA THR A 39 -4.65 -8.93 15.33
C THR A 39 -3.16 -9.20 15.43
N LEU A 40 -2.34 -8.14 15.54
CA LEU A 40 -0.90 -8.25 15.68
C LEU A 40 -0.48 -8.38 17.16
N ASN A 41 0.33 -9.38 17.48
CA ASN A 41 1.02 -9.46 18.78
C ASN A 41 2.23 -8.49 18.81
N SER A 42 2.79 -8.24 20.01
CA SER A 42 3.92 -7.31 20.19
C SER A 42 5.17 -7.66 19.35
N ASN A 43 5.44 -8.94 19.12
CA ASN A 43 6.61 -9.36 18.33
C ASN A 43 6.41 -9.06 16.85
N SER A 44 5.22 -9.36 16.31
CA SER A 44 4.88 -9.06 14.91
C SER A 44 4.85 -7.55 14.65
N GLN A 45 4.31 -6.74 15.58
CA GLN A 45 4.37 -5.27 15.47
C GLN A 45 5.80 -4.74 15.46
N ALA A 46 6.67 -5.25 16.34
CA ALA A 46 8.08 -4.86 16.38
C ALA A 46 8.82 -5.29 15.12
N CYS A 47 8.49 -6.47 14.57
CA CYS A 47 9.04 -6.93 13.29
C CYS A 47 8.63 -6.02 12.13
N LEU A 48 7.33 -5.74 11.97
CA LEU A 48 6.83 -4.86 10.92
C LEU A 48 7.43 -3.46 11.00
N SER A 49 7.59 -2.92 12.22
CA SER A 49 8.22 -1.61 12.46
C SER A 49 9.70 -1.56 12.01
N GLY A 50 10.34 -2.72 11.83
CA GLY A 50 11.71 -2.84 11.32
C GLY A 50 11.80 -3.16 9.82
N VAL A 51 10.68 -3.30 9.11
CA VAL A 51 10.67 -3.58 7.67
C VAL A 51 11.26 -2.39 6.89
N THR A 52 12.05 -2.69 5.86
CA THR A 52 12.80 -1.69 5.07
C THR A 52 12.44 -1.69 3.58
N SER A 53 11.31 -2.31 3.23
CA SER A 53 10.77 -2.35 1.86
C SER A 53 10.50 -0.94 1.31
N THR A 54 10.37 -0.81 -0.01
CA THR A 54 10.08 0.48 -0.67
C THR A 54 8.59 0.65 -0.98
N PHE A 55 8.19 1.89 -1.20
CA PHE A 55 6.80 2.32 -1.42
C PHE A 55 6.55 3.00 -2.76
N ASP A 56 7.50 2.87 -3.69
CA ASP A 56 7.46 3.53 -4.99
C ASP A 56 6.26 3.04 -5.83
N GLU A 57 5.93 1.75 -5.71
CA GLU A 57 4.78 1.13 -6.37
C GLU A 57 3.44 1.68 -5.82
N PHE A 58 3.31 1.78 -4.48
CA PHE A 58 2.13 2.39 -3.86
C PHE A 58 1.95 3.86 -4.27
N GLN A 59 3.05 4.62 -4.28
CA GLN A 59 3.00 6.02 -4.69
C GLN A 59 2.53 6.17 -6.15
N THR A 60 3.04 5.34 -7.05
CA THR A 60 2.64 5.35 -8.47
C THR A 60 1.17 4.97 -8.64
N ALA A 61 0.75 3.91 -7.97
CA ALA A 61 -0.64 3.46 -7.96
C ALA A 61 -1.61 4.56 -7.49
N PHE A 62 -1.31 5.19 -6.35
CA PHE A 62 -2.14 6.26 -5.80
C PHE A 62 -2.16 7.52 -6.68
N GLN A 63 -1.06 7.86 -7.34
CA GLN A 63 -1.04 8.97 -8.30
C GLN A 63 -1.95 8.72 -9.50
N LEU A 64 -1.97 7.49 -10.02
CA LEU A 64 -2.82 7.09 -11.13
C LEU A 64 -4.30 7.06 -10.75
N ILE A 65 -4.63 6.48 -9.60
CA ILE A 65 -6.01 6.43 -9.08
C ILE A 65 -6.51 7.86 -8.83
N ASP A 66 -5.74 8.71 -8.14
CA ASP A 66 -6.09 10.10 -7.86
C ASP A 66 -6.32 10.91 -9.15
N SER A 67 -5.40 10.76 -10.11
CA SER A 67 -5.51 11.42 -11.41
C SER A 67 -6.72 10.92 -12.18
N GLY A 68 -6.99 9.61 -12.15
CA GLY A 68 -8.14 8.97 -12.78
C GLY A 68 -9.47 9.46 -12.21
N PHE A 69 -9.58 9.62 -10.88
CA PHE A 69 -10.77 10.21 -10.27
C PHE A 69 -10.97 11.68 -10.64
N LYS A 70 -9.89 12.48 -10.68
CA LYS A 70 -9.96 13.91 -11.04
C LYS A 70 -10.29 14.14 -12.51
N SER A 71 -9.68 13.36 -13.40
CA SER A 71 -9.85 13.46 -14.85
C SER A 71 -11.04 12.67 -15.39
N LYS A 72 -11.68 11.87 -14.52
CA LYS A 72 -12.70 10.88 -14.89
C LYS A 72 -12.20 9.85 -15.92
N SER A 73 -10.94 9.43 -15.79
CA SER A 73 -10.31 8.45 -16.67
C SER A 73 -10.37 7.05 -16.07
N ILE A 74 -11.27 6.21 -16.58
CA ILE A 74 -11.39 4.79 -16.21
C ILE A 74 -10.06 4.07 -16.41
N ASN A 75 -9.37 4.35 -17.52
CA ASN A 75 -8.08 3.72 -17.82
C ASN A 75 -7.02 4.03 -16.76
N GLN A 76 -6.96 5.28 -16.27
CA GLN A 76 -6.01 5.63 -15.21
C GLN A 76 -6.37 4.96 -13.88
N VAL A 77 -7.65 4.87 -13.54
CA VAL A 77 -8.11 4.13 -12.35
C VAL A 77 -7.78 2.65 -12.49
N LYS A 78 -8.05 2.02 -13.64
CA LYS A 78 -7.72 0.62 -13.95
C LYS A 78 -6.23 0.35 -13.78
N THR A 79 -5.38 1.14 -14.45
CA THR A 79 -3.92 1.01 -14.32
C THR A 79 -3.46 1.22 -12.89
N GLY A 80 -3.99 2.22 -12.19
CA GLY A 80 -3.61 2.48 -10.80
C GLY A 80 -4.03 1.36 -9.83
N ILE A 81 -5.18 0.71 -10.04
CA ILE A 81 -5.60 -0.47 -9.28
C ILE A 81 -4.70 -1.67 -9.59
N THR A 82 -4.34 -1.86 -10.86
CA THR A 82 -3.40 -2.91 -11.26
C THR A 82 -2.03 -2.72 -10.59
N ASP A 83 -1.50 -1.50 -10.61
CA ASP A 83 -0.24 -1.16 -9.95
C ASP A 83 -0.35 -1.30 -8.42
N LEU A 84 -1.51 -0.98 -7.84
CA LEU A 84 -1.76 -1.21 -6.42
C LEU A 84 -1.74 -2.71 -6.11
N GLY A 85 -2.36 -3.54 -6.95
CA GLY A 85 -2.33 -4.99 -6.82
C GLY A 85 -0.90 -5.54 -6.81
N LEU A 86 -0.04 -5.03 -7.69
CA LEU A 86 1.38 -5.38 -7.72
C LEU A 86 2.09 -4.95 -6.43
N ALA A 87 1.82 -3.75 -5.93
CA ALA A 87 2.39 -3.27 -4.67
C ALA A 87 1.96 -4.13 -3.46
N ILE A 88 0.69 -4.55 -3.41
CA ILE A 88 0.14 -5.36 -2.32
C ILE A 88 0.74 -6.77 -2.30
N GLN A 89 1.28 -7.30 -3.39
CA GLN A 89 1.97 -8.60 -3.39
C GLN A 89 3.17 -8.65 -2.44
N GLN A 90 3.74 -7.50 -2.06
CA GLN A 90 4.82 -7.46 -1.06
C GLN A 90 4.31 -7.63 0.38
N VAL A 91 3.06 -7.27 0.67
CA VAL A 91 2.46 -7.38 2.02
C VAL A 91 2.52 -8.81 2.57
N PRO A 92 2.05 -9.85 1.87
CA PRO A 92 2.11 -11.23 2.39
C PRO A 92 3.54 -11.71 2.62
N VAL A 93 4.51 -11.26 1.81
CA VAL A 93 5.95 -11.56 2.00
C VAL A 93 6.46 -10.95 3.31
N ASP A 94 6.15 -9.67 3.55
CA ASP A 94 6.57 -8.98 4.78
C ASP A 94 5.86 -9.55 6.01
N TYR A 95 4.61 -10.01 5.85
CA TYR A 95 3.84 -10.65 6.91
C TYR A 95 4.36 -12.02 7.29
N ASP A 96 4.64 -12.88 6.31
CA ASP A 96 5.23 -14.20 6.53
C ASP A 96 6.60 -14.08 7.23
N ALA A 97 7.44 -13.13 6.79
CA ALA A 97 8.70 -12.82 7.43
C ALA A 97 8.55 -12.38 8.90
N CYS A 98 7.40 -11.82 9.27
CA CYS A 98 7.05 -11.42 10.63
C CYS A 98 6.15 -12.42 11.39
N GLY A 99 5.97 -13.63 10.85
CA GLY A 99 5.20 -14.71 11.46
C GLY A 99 3.69 -14.44 11.52
N ILE A 100 3.19 -13.55 10.66
CA ILE A 100 1.76 -13.26 10.51
C ILE A 100 1.23 -14.17 9.40
N THR A 101 0.36 -15.11 9.76
CA THR A 101 -0.19 -16.09 8.79
C THR A 101 -1.67 -15.87 8.48
N GLN A 102 -2.36 -15.03 9.26
CA GLN A 102 -3.78 -14.78 9.07
C GLN A 102 -4.02 -14.01 7.77
N PHE A 103 -4.95 -14.50 6.96
CA PHE A 103 -5.36 -13.92 5.66
C PHE A 103 -4.25 -13.79 4.60
N VAL A 104 -3.07 -14.37 4.80
CA VAL A 104 -1.94 -14.23 3.86
C VAL A 104 -2.32 -14.77 2.47
N GLU A 105 -2.89 -15.96 2.40
CA GLU A 105 -3.32 -16.58 1.13
C GLU A 105 -4.43 -15.74 0.45
N GLU A 106 -5.39 -15.23 1.22
CA GLU A 106 -6.46 -14.39 0.68
C GLU A 106 -5.93 -13.03 0.19
N ILE A 107 -4.99 -12.41 0.91
CA ILE A 107 -4.33 -11.17 0.47
C ILE A 107 -3.56 -11.42 -0.83
N GLU A 108 -2.80 -12.51 -0.93
CA GLU A 108 -2.10 -12.91 -2.16
C GLU A 108 -3.08 -13.11 -3.33
N GLU A 109 -4.20 -13.79 -3.10
CA GLU A 109 -5.21 -14.03 -4.12
C GLU A 109 -5.82 -12.71 -4.62
N ILE A 110 -6.22 -11.82 -3.71
CA ILE A 110 -6.76 -10.50 -4.08
C ILE A 110 -5.71 -9.67 -4.82
N ALA A 111 -4.48 -9.60 -4.32
CA ALA A 111 -3.38 -8.88 -4.97
C ALA A 111 -3.10 -9.40 -6.39
N SER A 112 -3.11 -10.72 -6.58
CA SER A 112 -2.99 -11.38 -7.88
C SER A 112 -4.15 -11.01 -8.82
N LYS A 113 -5.40 -11.03 -8.34
CA LYS A 113 -6.56 -10.61 -9.14
C LYS A 113 -6.47 -9.14 -9.56
N LEU A 114 -6.09 -8.23 -8.65
CA LEU A 114 -5.94 -6.80 -8.94
C LEU A 114 -4.82 -6.55 -9.97
N SER A 115 -3.65 -7.15 -9.75
CA SER A 115 -2.46 -6.99 -10.61
C SER A 115 -2.60 -7.64 -11.98
N SER A 116 -3.38 -8.71 -12.11
CA SER A 116 -3.64 -9.32 -13.40
C SER A 116 -4.52 -8.45 -14.32
N GLY A 117 -5.19 -7.45 -13.75
CA GLY A 117 -6.18 -6.65 -14.48
C GLY A 117 -7.38 -7.46 -14.97
N VAL A 118 -7.51 -8.72 -14.52
CA VAL A 118 -8.58 -9.64 -14.94
C VAL A 118 -9.91 -9.04 -14.50
N ASP A 119 -10.79 -8.93 -15.50
CA ASP A 119 -12.00 -8.14 -15.49
C ASP A 119 -12.89 -8.41 -14.26
N GLY A 120 -12.91 -9.60 -13.66
CA GLY A 120 -13.78 -9.88 -12.50
C GLY A 120 -13.65 -8.89 -11.31
N ILE A 121 -12.47 -8.76 -10.69
CA ILE A 121 -12.31 -7.89 -9.50
C ILE A 121 -12.18 -6.43 -9.90
N VAL A 122 -11.47 -6.17 -10.99
CA VAL A 122 -11.23 -4.81 -11.47
C VAL A 122 -12.54 -4.22 -11.97
N ASP A 123 -13.41 -4.99 -12.63
CA ASP A 123 -14.73 -4.52 -13.04
C ASP A 123 -15.65 -4.29 -11.86
N VAL A 124 -15.55 -5.05 -10.75
CA VAL A 124 -16.31 -4.71 -9.53
C VAL A 124 -15.90 -3.32 -9.02
N ILE A 125 -14.59 -3.08 -8.89
CA ILE A 125 -14.07 -1.79 -8.44
C ILE A 125 -14.39 -0.67 -9.45
N LEU A 126 -14.26 -0.93 -10.75
CA LEU A 126 -14.55 0.05 -11.80
C LEU A 126 -16.04 0.30 -11.96
N LYS A 127 -16.89 -0.71 -11.83
CA LYS A 127 -18.34 -0.57 -11.83
C LYS A 127 -18.76 0.30 -10.67
N GLU A 128 -18.19 0.07 -9.47
CA GLU A 128 -18.41 0.98 -8.35
C GLU A 128 -17.88 2.38 -8.66
N ALA A 129 -16.68 2.54 -9.24
CA ALA A 129 -16.14 3.84 -9.62
C ALA A 129 -17.00 4.60 -10.65
N VAL A 130 -17.63 3.88 -11.58
CA VAL A 130 -18.57 4.43 -12.57
C VAL A 130 -19.91 4.77 -11.91
N GLU A 131 -20.45 3.87 -11.07
CA GLU A 131 -21.62 4.16 -10.25
C GLU A 131 -21.37 5.36 -9.35
N ILE A 132 -20.14 5.58 -8.86
CA ILE A 132 -19.70 6.76 -8.07
C ILE A 132 -19.75 8.08 -8.83
N TRP A 133 -19.59 8.07 -10.16
CA TRP A 133 -19.86 9.27 -10.95
C TRP A 133 -21.34 9.65 -10.94
N GLU A 134 -22.23 8.72 -10.59
CA GLU A 134 -23.67 8.93 -10.51
C GLU A 134 -24.15 9.00 -9.04
N HIS A 135 -23.63 8.18 -8.12
CA HIS A 135 -24.04 7.95 -6.72
C HIS A 135 -22.87 7.48 -5.83
N LYS A 136 -22.61 8.18 -4.72
CA LYS A 136 -21.47 7.94 -3.79
C LYS A 136 -21.50 6.53 -3.15
N ASN A 137 -20.64 5.61 -3.58
CA ASN A 137 -20.38 4.32 -2.92
C ASN A 137 -19.06 4.31 -2.11
N ASP A 138 -18.96 3.35 -1.18
CA ASP A 138 -17.98 3.27 -0.08
C ASP A 138 -16.53 3.07 -0.55
N LEU A 139 -16.29 2.19 -1.52
CA LEU A 139 -14.92 1.84 -1.91
C LEU A 139 -14.12 3.02 -2.48
N SER A 140 -14.76 3.96 -3.19
CA SER A 140 -14.07 5.19 -3.61
C SER A 140 -13.75 6.12 -2.45
N ALA A 141 -14.54 6.08 -1.38
CA ALA A 141 -14.24 6.85 -0.18
C ALA A 141 -12.97 6.29 0.46
N ASP A 142 -12.84 4.97 0.55
CA ASP A 142 -11.62 4.34 1.07
C ASP A 142 -10.40 4.62 0.20
N PHE A 143 -10.52 4.52 -1.14
CA PHE A 143 -9.41 4.92 -2.02
C PHE A 143 -9.03 6.39 -1.82
N LYS A 144 -10.00 7.29 -1.68
CA LYS A 144 -9.73 8.72 -1.42
C LYS A 144 -9.07 8.93 -0.06
N THR A 145 -9.49 8.20 0.97
CA THR A 145 -8.89 8.23 2.31
C THR A 145 -7.45 7.73 2.24
N ALA A 146 -7.22 6.56 1.64
CA ALA A 146 -5.89 5.98 1.46
C ALA A 146 -4.92 6.95 0.77
N ILE A 147 -5.39 7.61 -0.31
CA ILE A 147 -4.62 8.60 -1.06
C ILE A 147 -4.38 9.88 -0.24
N ALA A 148 -5.39 10.36 0.49
CA ALA A 148 -5.27 11.57 1.30
C ALA A 148 -4.29 11.37 2.46
N ASP A 149 -4.38 10.22 3.14
CA ASP A 149 -3.47 9.82 4.21
C ASP A 149 -2.06 9.59 3.71
N TRP A 150 -1.90 8.95 2.54
CA TRP A 150 -0.58 8.81 1.91
C TRP A 150 0.09 10.16 1.65
N LYS A 151 -0.66 11.11 1.08
CA LYS A 151 -0.15 12.46 0.78
C LYS A 151 0.15 13.28 2.03
N SER A 152 -0.54 13.03 3.13
CA SER A 152 -0.30 13.69 4.41
C SER A 152 0.78 12.99 5.25
N SER A 153 1.43 11.94 4.71
CA SER A 153 2.39 11.09 5.43
C SER A 153 1.78 10.36 6.63
N ASN A 154 0.46 10.20 6.67
CA ASN A 154 -0.24 9.33 7.60
C ASN A 154 -0.21 7.89 7.05
N TYR A 155 0.97 7.27 7.04
CA TYR A 155 1.15 5.95 6.44
C TYR A 155 0.32 4.88 7.14
N ASN A 156 0.16 4.97 8.46
CA ASN A 156 -0.73 4.10 9.20
C ASN A 156 -2.19 4.22 8.74
N GLY A 157 -2.75 5.44 8.66
CA GLY A 157 -4.11 5.64 8.16
C GLY A 157 -4.30 5.20 6.71
N SER A 158 -3.29 5.44 5.87
CA SER A 158 -3.27 4.95 4.50
C SER A 158 -3.31 3.42 4.45
N GLY A 159 -2.51 2.76 5.29
CA GLY A 159 -2.52 1.33 5.48
C GLY A 159 -3.89 0.81 5.91
N VAL A 160 -4.52 1.44 6.91
CA VAL A 160 -5.88 1.08 7.37
C VAL A 160 -6.87 1.13 6.23
N ALA A 161 -6.88 2.21 5.44
CA ALA A 161 -7.81 2.36 4.34
C ALA A 161 -7.58 1.30 3.23
N VAL A 162 -6.33 1.01 2.86
CA VAL A 162 -6.03 -0.08 1.91
C VAL A 162 -6.40 -1.43 2.49
N GLY A 163 -6.12 -1.67 3.77
CA GLY A 163 -6.50 -2.89 4.46
C GLY A 163 -8.01 -3.10 4.47
N SER A 164 -8.79 -2.04 4.69
CA SER A 164 -10.27 -2.09 4.62
C SER A 164 -10.75 -2.50 3.24
N ILE A 165 -10.22 -1.87 2.17
CA ILE A 165 -10.51 -2.24 0.77
C ILE A 165 -10.25 -3.74 0.55
N ILE A 166 -9.11 -4.24 1.00
CA ILE A 166 -8.75 -5.64 0.83
C ILE A 166 -9.65 -6.55 1.69
N GLY A 167 -9.95 -6.17 2.92
CA GLY A 167 -10.88 -6.87 3.79
C GLY A 167 -12.28 -7.02 3.18
N ASP A 168 -12.81 -5.95 2.58
CA ASP A 168 -14.10 -5.96 1.88
C ASP A 168 -14.07 -6.86 0.64
N LEU A 169 -12.99 -6.82 -0.14
CA LEU A 169 -12.80 -7.70 -1.29
C LEU A 169 -12.67 -9.18 -0.88
N ILE A 170 -11.99 -9.48 0.24
CA ILE A 170 -11.91 -10.83 0.80
C ILE A 170 -13.30 -11.31 1.25
N GLN A 171 -14.09 -10.45 1.90
CA GLN A 171 -15.44 -10.79 2.35
C GLN A 171 -16.39 -11.00 1.16
N GLY A 172 -16.30 -10.15 0.13
CA GLY A 172 -17.13 -10.25 -1.07
C GLY A 172 -16.74 -11.40 -2.02
N ALA A 173 -15.53 -11.96 -1.89
CA ALA A 173 -15.09 -13.12 -2.65
C ALA A 173 -15.58 -14.48 -2.08
N LYS A 174 -16.16 -14.48 -0.87
CA LYS A 174 -16.74 -15.67 -0.22
C LYS A 174 -18.18 -15.90 -0.67
#